data_AF-A0A8C5PHY0-F1
#
_entry.id   AF-A0A8C5PHY0-F1
#
_cell.length_a   1.000
_cell.length_b   1.000
_cell.length_c   1.000
_cell.angle_alpha   90.00
_cell.angle_beta   90.00
_cell.angle_gamma   90.00
#
_symmetry.space_group_name_H-M   'P 1'
#
loop_
_entity.id
_entity.type
_entity.pdbx_description
1 polymer ?
#
loop_
_entity_poly.entity_id
_entity_poly.type
_entity_poly.pdbx_seq_one_letter_code
_entity_poly.pdbx_strand_id
1 'polypeptide(L)'
;MDHQENGNICARGAKCALLFLGLFAGVALVAGLLPPISSVPKSTEVDSMMVPISALQLPRHLRTKRYTLTPGLLKWDHFNLTYRIVSFPRNLINESDTRKGIAMAFQMWSDVTAFHFKEVPADEESDLKIGFYGINHTDCLESLIHHCFDGTTGELAHAYFPQTGEIHFDDSEYWILGNTRFSWKKAVWLTDLVHVAAHEIGHSLGLMHSLNKNALMHINATLTGKNIISQDDVWGIYSLYGCRDRYFVCASWAAKGYCESRRRPMKKYCPYSCDFCYAFPFPTKMPTAPPPRTKVRMVPEGRNVTFRCGKKLIHKKGKVYWYKDKELLEYSYYGYLYLSDDHMSIIANAINEGVYTCIVKKRDRVLTTYSWSIRVQL
;
A
#
# COMPACT_ATOMS: atom_id res chain seq x y z
N MET A 1 48.48 29.28 46.32
CA MET A 1 49.88 28.87 46.50
C MET A 1 49.98 27.49 45.90
N ASP A 2 50.41 27.47 44.63
CA ASP A 2 51.40 26.57 44.01
C ASP A 2 51.49 25.12 44.53
N HIS A 3 51.55 24.09 43.69
CA HIS A 3 52.39 23.99 42.50
C HIS A 3 51.85 23.02 41.44
N GLN A 4 52.37 23.28 40.25
CA GLN A 4 52.17 22.69 38.94
C GLN A 4 53.22 21.60 38.65
N GLU A 5 53.05 20.93 37.49
CA GLU A 5 54.06 20.22 36.66
C GLU A 5 54.15 18.70 36.87
N ASN A 6 54.30 17.82 35.87
CA ASN A 6 54.56 17.81 34.42
C ASN A 6 54.07 16.41 33.96
N GLY A 7 53.66 16.06 32.75
CA GLY A 7 53.96 16.55 31.41
C GLY A 7 54.27 15.32 30.53
N ASN A 8 53.54 15.17 29.41
CA ASN A 8 53.99 14.63 28.11
C ASN A 8 54.46 13.16 27.99
N ILE A 9 54.47 12.45 26.86
CA ILE A 9 53.95 12.51 25.48
C ILE A 9 54.28 11.12 24.85
N CYS A 10 53.50 10.69 23.86
CA CYS A 10 53.77 9.72 22.77
C CYS A 10 55.00 8.78 22.82
N ALA A 11 54.81 7.50 22.43
CA ALA A 11 55.04 7.05 21.05
C ALA A 11 55.00 5.50 20.86
N ARG A 12 54.48 5.15 19.69
CA ARG A 12 54.55 3.93 18.87
C ARG A 12 55.64 2.88 19.17
N GLY A 13 55.21 1.60 19.18
CA GLY A 13 55.71 0.58 18.25
C GLY A 13 56.77 -0.44 18.74
N ALA A 14 56.48 -1.71 18.41
CA ALA A 14 57.39 -2.86 18.25
C ALA A 14 57.58 -3.88 19.41
N LYS A 15 56.90 -5.03 19.25
CA LYS A 15 57.36 -6.44 19.29
C LYS A 15 58.25 -6.95 20.44
N CYS A 16 57.73 -7.96 21.16
CA CYS A 16 58.40 -9.18 21.67
C CYS A 16 57.28 -10.22 21.89
N ALA A 17 57.08 -11.30 21.12
CA ALA A 17 57.90 -12.47 20.79
C ALA A 17 57.93 -13.56 21.90
N LEU A 18 57.64 -14.80 21.45
CA LEU A 18 57.88 -16.14 22.04
C LEU A 18 56.73 -16.75 22.88
N LEU A 19 56.29 -18.02 22.75
CA LEU A 19 56.58 -19.20 21.91
C LEU A 19 55.50 -20.30 22.21
N PHE A 20 55.02 -21.03 21.18
CA PHE A 20 54.83 -22.52 21.06
C PHE A 20 53.90 -23.29 22.03
N LEU A 21 53.09 -24.32 21.71
CA LEU A 21 52.91 -25.36 20.65
C LEU A 21 51.38 -25.74 20.61
N GLY A 22 50.74 -26.38 19.62
CA GLY A 22 51.10 -27.02 18.35
C GLY A 22 49.99 -28.02 17.92
N LEU A 23 49.68 -28.05 16.60
CA LEU A 23 49.29 -29.17 15.69
C LEU A 23 48.05 -30.05 16.02
N PHE A 24 47.15 -30.42 15.07
CA PHE A 24 47.36 -31.00 13.73
C PHE A 24 46.19 -30.73 12.75
N ALA A 25 46.52 -30.75 11.45
CA ALA A 25 45.61 -30.74 10.30
C ALA A 25 45.56 -32.11 9.60
N GLY A 26 44.52 -32.36 8.79
CA GLY A 26 44.46 -33.46 7.83
C GLY A 26 43.32 -33.30 6.82
N VAL A 27 43.64 -33.23 5.52
CA VAL A 27 42.75 -33.14 4.36
C VAL A 27 42.96 -34.38 3.48
N ALA A 28 41.91 -34.90 2.82
CA ALA A 28 42.06 -35.68 1.59
C ALA A 28 40.83 -35.57 0.65
N LEU A 29 41.14 -35.44 -0.65
CA LEU A 29 40.31 -35.35 -1.86
C LEU A 29 39.39 -36.55 -2.15
N VAL A 30 38.29 -36.32 -2.90
CA VAL A 30 37.92 -37.11 -4.11
C VAL A 30 37.16 -36.22 -5.12
N ALA A 31 37.50 -36.33 -6.40
CA ALA A 31 36.83 -35.70 -7.54
C ALA A 31 36.38 -36.77 -8.57
N GLY A 32 35.25 -36.53 -9.25
CA GLY A 32 34.97 -36.98 -10.63
C GLY A 32 33.81 -37.97 -10.86
N LEU A 33 32.83 -37.59 -11.70
CA LEU A 33 32.34 -38.31 -12.92
C LEU A 33 31.15 -37.54 -13.58
N LEU A 34 31.16 -37.48 -14.93
CA LEU A 34 30.40 -36.70 -15.96
C LEU A 34 28.94 -37.23 -16.24
N PRO A 35 28.14 -36.79 -17.28
CA PRO A 35 28.11 -35.62 -18.21
C PRO A 35 26.68 -34.96 -18.36
N PRO A 36 26.46 -33.96 -19.26
CA PRO A 36 25.18 -33.23 -19.44
C PRO A 36 24.37 -33.66 -20.69
N ILE A 37 23.03 -33.62 -20.64
CA ILE A 37 22.14 -33.75 -21.82
C ILE A 37 20.94 -32.79 -21.77
N SER A 38 20.67 -32.22 -22.94
CA SER A 38 19.63 -31.29 -23.38
C SER A 38 18.22 -31.89 -23.55
N SER A 39 17.23 -30.99 -23.62
CA SER A 39 15.97 -31.08 -24.41
C SER A 39 14.92 -32.09 -23.89
N VAL A 40 13.59 -32.01 -24.06
CA VAL A 40 12.65 -31.49 -25.08
C VAL A 40 11.23 -31.30 -24.38
N PRO A 41 10.03 -31.24 -25.03
CA PRO A 41 9.20 -30.06 -25.39
C PRO A 41 7.74 -29.96 -24.81
N LYS A 42 7.10 -28.84 -25.21
CA LYS A 42 5.69 -28.52 -25.60
C LYS A 42 4.46 -29.45 -25.38
N SER A 43 3.35 -28.70 -25.24
CA SER A 43 1.93 -28.90 -25.67
C SER A 43 1.04 -29.64 -24.66
N THR A 44 -0.09 -29.09 -24.24
CA THR A 44 -1.31 -28.77 -25.03
C THR A 44 -2.16 -27.76 -24.20
N GLU A 45 -2.40 -26.53 -24.65
CA GLU A 45 -3.56 -26.06 -25.44
C GLU A 45 -4.89 -26.79 -25.12
N VAL A 46 -5.70 -26.16 -24.28
CA VAL A 46 -7.16 -26.36 -24.24
C VAL A 46 -7.78 -25.06 -24.72
N ASP A 47 -8.39 -25.15 -25.90
CA ASP A 47 -9.01 -24.07 -26.65
C ASP A 47 -10.41 -23.73 -26.12
N SER A 48 -10.82 -22.51 -26.45
CA SER A 48 -12.20 -22.06 -26.63
C SER A 48 -13.11 -21.89 -25.40
N MET A 49 -13.42 -20.62 -25.10
CA MET A 49 -14.60 -20.00 -25.71
C MET A 49 -14.67 -18.50 -25.37
N MET A 50 -14.47 -17.65 -26.38
CA MET A 50 -15.05 -16.30 -26.39
C MET A 50 -16.40 -16.36 -27.09
N VAL A 51 -17.42 -15.74 -26.50
CA VAL A 51 -18.61 -15.29 -27.24
C VAL A 51 -18.61 -13.75 -27.22
N PRO A 52 -18.78 -13.07 -28.36
CA PRO A 52 -18.73 -11.63 -28.45
C PRO A 52 -20.15 -11.03 -28.32
N ILE A 53 -20.26 -9.88 -27.64
CA ILE A 53 -21.39 -8.97 -27.87
C ILE A 53 -20.82 -7.58 -28.17
N SER A 54 -20.92 -7.22 -29.44
CA SER A 54 -20.70 -5.87 -29.93
C SER A 54 -21.89 -4.95 -29.58
N ALA A 55 -21.52 -3.68 -29.42
CA ALA A 55 -22.33 -2.49 -29.63
C ALA A 55 -23.41 -2.15 -28.59
N LEU A 56 -23.01 -1.35 -27.59
CA LEU A 56 -23.79 -0.21 -27.10
C LEU A 56 -22.81 0.91 -26.73
N GLN A 57 -22.77 1.98 -27.53
CA GLN A 57 -22.03 3.20 -27.22
C GLN A 57 -22.60 3.87 -25.96
N LEU A 58 -21.77 4.06 -24.92
CA LEU A 58 -22.04 5.01 -23.85
C LEU A 58 -21.10 6.24 -23.93
N PRO A 59 -21.55 7.46 -23.59
CA PRO A 59 -20.75 8.67 -23.72
C PRO A 59 -19.62 8.81 -22.68
N ARG A 60 -18.64 9.61 -23.10
CA ARG A 60 -17.29 9.86 -22.60
C ARG A 60 -17.13 10.51 -21.20
N HIS A 61 -16.04 10.09 -20.54
CA HIS A 61 -15.13 10.80 -19.61
C HIS A 61 -15.55 11.05 -18.14
N LEU A 62 -15.35 10.02 -17.30
CA LEU A 62 -15.33 10.11 -15.83
C LEU A 62 -13.95 10.54 -15.27
N ARG A 63 -14.00 11.31 -14.18
CA ARG A 63 -12.91 11.97 -13.43
C ARG A 63 -11.98 11.04 -12.65
N THR A 64 -10.66 11.28 -12.75
CA THR A 64 -9.61 10.70 -11.91
C THR A 64 -9.80 11.09 -10.43
N LYS A 65 -9.80 10.08 -9.55
CA LYS A 65 -10.00 10.18 -8.09
C LYS A 65 -8.66 10.57 -7.41
N ARG A 66 -8.73 11.29 -6.29
CA ARG A 66 -7.56 11.76 -5.49
C ARG A 66 -7.17 10.82 -4.34
N TYR A 67 -8.05 9.88 -4.03
CA TYR A 67 -7.87 8.83 -3.06
C TYR A 67 -7.61 7.52 -3.82
N THR A 68 -6.71 6.69 -3.30
CA THR A 68 -6.38 5.41 -3.91
C THR A 68 -7.27 4.33 -3.30
N LEU A 69 -8.04 3.64 -4.14
CA LEU A 69 -8.82 2.47 -3.73
C LEU A 69 -8.12 1.21 -4.24
N THR A 70 -8.36 0.08 -3.58
CA THR A 70 -7.92 -1.22 -4.09
C THR A 70 -8.47 -1.47 -5.48
N PRO A 71 -7.66 -2.07 -6.38
CA PRO A 71 -8.17 -2.65 -7.61
C PRO A 71 -9.23 -3.69 -7.30
N GLY A 72 -10.32 -3.69 -8.06
CA GLY A 72 -11.48 -4.55 -7.75
C GLY A 72 -12.39 -4.01 -6.66
N LEU A 73 -12.06 -2.87 -6.01
CA LEU A 73 -12.86 -2.26 -4.95
C LEU A 73 -13.17 -3.26 -3.82
N LEU A 74 -12.13 -3.99 -3.41
CA LEU A 74 -12.21 -4.98 -2.33
C LEU A 74 -12.82 -4.34 -1.10
N LYS A 75 -13.94 -4.90 -0.67
CA LYS A 75 -14.76 -4.33 0.39
C LYS A 75 -15.59 -5.39 1.08
N TRP A 76 -15.96 -5.09 2.31
CA TRP A 76 -16.97 -5.86 3.03
C TRP A 76 -18.36 -5.60 2.42
N ASP A 77 -19.21 -6.63 2.43
CA ASP A 77 -20.59 -6.53 1.95
C ASP A 77 -21.57 -6.13 3.07
N HIS A 78 -21.10 -6.13 4.31
CA HIS A 78 -21.82 -5.76 5.52
C HIS A 78 -21.03 -4.73 6.35
N PHE A 79 -21.71 -4.08 7.30
CA PHE A 79 -21.15 -3.02 8.12
C PHE A 79 -20.86 -3.43 9.57
N ASN A 80 -21.39 -4.57 10.02
CA ASN A 80 -21.17 -5.07 11.37
C ASN A 80 -20.00 -6.05 11.35
N LEU A 81 -18.77 -5.54 11.45
CA LEU A 81 -17.57 -6.35 11.40
C LEU A 81 -17.19 -6.82 12.80
N THR A 82 -16.77 -8.08 12.88
CA THR A 82 -16.19 -8.67 14.08
C THR A 82 -14.66 -8.69 13.97
N TYR A 83 -13.97 -8.49 15.09
CA TYR A 83 -12.53 -8.64 15.14
C TYR A 83 -12.10 -9.45 16.35
N ARG A 84 -10.96 -10.13 16.25
CA ARG A 84 -10.32 -10.80 17.39
C ARG A 84 -8.83 -10.48 17.44
N ILE A 85 -8.29 -10.46 18.65
CA ILE A 85 -6.86 -10.27 18.89
C ILE A 85 -6.25 -11.63 19.20
N VAL A 86 -5.40 -12.13 18.30
CA VAL A 86 -4.82 -13.49 18.36
C VAL A 86 -3.55 -13.55 19.19
N SER A 87 -2.83 -12.44 19.32
CA SER A 87 -1.64 -12.31 20.16
C SER A 87 -1.50 -10.87 20.63
N PHE A 88 -0.67 -10.65 21.66
CA PHE A 88 -0.46 -9.35 22.31
C PHE A 88 1.02 -8.97 22.33
N PRO A 89 1.36 -7.67 22.38
CA PRO A 89 2.72 -7.20 22.52
C PRO A 89 3.40 -7.75 23.78
N ARG A 90 4.68 -8.13 23.68
CA ARG A 90 5.41 -8.69 24.83
C ARG A 90 6.30 -7.68 25.58
N ASN A 91 6.46 -6.48 25.05
CA ASN A 91 7.53 -5.58 25.48
C ASN A 91 7.16 -4.54 26.56
N LEU A 92 6.13 -3.71 26.32
CA LEU A 92 5.85 -2.52 27.14
C LEU A 92 4.38 -2.35 27.51
N ILE A 93 3.49 -2.48 26.54
CA ILE A 93 2.04 -2.32 26.73
C ILE A 93 1.44 -3.65 27.20
N ASN A 94 0.51 -3.60 28.16
CA ASN A 94 -0.23 -4.79 28.63
C ASN A 94 -1.45 -5.06 27.74
N GLU A 95 -2.03 -6.26 27.83
CA GLU A 95 -3.17 -6.64 26.98
C GLU A 95 -4.38 -5.71 27.09
N SER A 96 -4.67 -5.18 28.29
CA SER A 96 -5.81 -4.29 28.52
C SER A 96 -5.63 -2.98 27.77
N ASP A 97 -4.43 -2.40 27.82
CA ASP A 97 -4.09 -1.20 27.09
C ASP A 97 -4.00 -1.48 25.57
N THR A 98 -3.53 -2.65 25.15
CA THR A 98 -3.58 -3.06 23.74
C THR A 98 -5.02 -3.10 23.22
N ARG A 99 -5.93 -3.79 23.93
CA ARG A 99 -7.36 -3.82 23.57
C ARG A 99 -7.94 -2.42 23.47
N LYS A 100 -7.63 -1.55 24.44
CA LYS A 100 -8.05 -0.15 24.44
C LYS A 100 -7.54 0.62 23.21
N GLY A 101 -6.26 0.46 22.86
CA GLY A 101 -5.66 1.12 21.69
C GLY A 101 -6.29 0.69 20.37
N ILE A 102 -6.49 -0.63 20.19
CA ILE A 102 -7.15 -1.19 19.02
C ILE A 102 -8.61 -0.72 18.93
N ALA A 103 -9.35 -0.73 20.04
CA ALA A 103 -10.72 -0.23 20.08
C ALA A 103 -10.81 1.27 19.72
N MET A 104 -9.86 2.10 20.19
CA MET A 104 -9.79 3.51 19.80
C MET A 104 -9.54 3.69 18.30
N ALA A 105 -8.69 2.86 17.69
CA ALA A 105 -8.42 2.92 16.26
C ALA A 105 -9.65 2.52 15.42
N PHE A 106 -10.40 1.49 15.83
CA PHE A 106 -11.69 1.15 15.22
C PHE A 106 -12.72 2.26 15.40
N GLN A 107 -12.74 2.89 16.58
CA GLN A 107 -13.65 3.98 16.86
C GLN A 107 -13.47 5.12 15.86
N MET A 108 -12.22 5.51 15.55
CA MET A 108 -11.91 6.55 14.56
C MET A 108 -12.64 6.31 13.24
N TRP A 109 -12.63 5.07 12.72
CA TRP A 109 -13.34 4.72 11.48
C TRP A 109 -14.85 4.63 11.65
N SER A 110 -15.36 4.10 12.77
CA SER A 110 -16.80 4.04 13.03
C SER A 110 -17.42 5.43 13.19
N ASP A 111 -16.67 6.41 13.72
CA ASP A 111 -17.15 7.79 13.91
C ASP A 111 -17.45 8.49 12.58
N VAL A 112 -16.81 8.07 11.49
CA VAL A 112 -16.95 8.69 10.16
C VAL A 112 -17.64 7.79 9.14
N THR A 113 -18.01 6.56 9.50
CA THR A 113 -18.65 5.59 8.59
C THR A 113 -19.92 4.98 9.20
N ALA A 114 -20.53 4.02 8.50
CA ALA A 114 -21.63 3.22 9.04
C ALA A 114 -21.15 1.90 9.69
N PHE A 115 -19.83 1.67 9.76
CA PHE A 115 -19.28 0.45 10.34
C PHE A 115 -19.51 0.40 11.85
N HIS A 116 -19.83 -0.79 12.32
CA HIS A 116 -19.84 -1.16 13.73
C HIS A 116 -18.83 -2.29 13.92
N PHE A 117 -17.91 -2.12 14.87
CA PHE A 117 -16.88 -3.10 15.17
C PHE A 117 -17.16 -3.76 16.52
N LYS A 118 -17.00 -5.09 16.60
CA LYS A 118 -17.18 -5.83 17.84
C LYS A 118 -16.00 -6.79 18.06
N GLU A 119 -15.34 -6.67 19.20
CA GLU A 119 -14.37 -7.68 19.64
C GLU A 119 -15.09 -8.99 19.98
N VAL A 120 -14.56 -10.11 19.48
CA VAL A 120 -14.99 -11.47 19.85
C VAL A 120 -13.84 -12.22 20.52
N PRO A 121 -14.13 -13.26 21.33
CA PRO A 121 -13.11 -14.13 21.91
C PRO A 121 -12.12 -14.68 20.88
N ALA A 122 -10.89 -14.97 21.32
CA ALA A 122 -9.81 -15.39 20.42
C ALA A 122 -10.06 -16.74 19.72
N ASP A 123 -10.91 -17.58 20.30
CA ASP A 123 -11.33 -18.90 19.81
C ASP A 123 -12.55 -18.85 18.86
N GLU A 124 -13.21 -17.70 18.73
CA GLU A 124 -14.27 -17.50 17.74
C GLU A 124 -13.70 -17.04 16.38
N GLU A 125 -14.39 -17.35 15.29
CA GLU A 125 -14.07 -16.78 13.98
C GLU A 125 -14.51 -15.32 13.89
N SER A 126 -13.77 -14.53 13.11
CA SER A 126 -14.02 -13.09 12.96
C SER A 126 -13.64 -12.59 11.57
N ASP A 127 -14.26 -11.50 11.14
CA ASP A 127 -13.96 -10.86 9.85
C ASP A 127 -12.54 -10.29 9.81
N LEU A 128 -12.08 -9.74 10.95
CA LEU A 128 -10.76 -9.15 11.10
C LEU A 128 -9.95 -9.92 12.14
N LYS A 129 -8.69 -10.23 11.84
CA LYS A 129 -7.77 -10.90 12.79
C LYS A 129 -6.57 -10.01 13.05
N ILE A 130 -6.31 -9.72 14.32
CA ILE A 130 -5.25 -8.79 14.73
C ILE A 130 -4.20 -9.55 15.54
N GLY A 131 -2.94 -9.51 15.12
CA GLY A 131 -1.86 -10.17 15.85
C GLY A 131 -0.57 -9.37 15.89
N PHE A 132 0.18 -9.57 16.96
CA PHE A 132 1.55 -9.10 17.13
C PHE A 132 2.50 -10.28 16.94
N TYR A 133 3.44 -10.15 16.02
CA TYR A 133 4.32 -11.24 15.61
C TYR A 133 5.78 -10.80 15.60
N GLY A 134 6.69 -11.76 15.83
CA GLY A 134 8.10 -11.52 15.58
C GLY A 134 8.42 -11.54 14.08
N ILE A 135 9.71 -11.35 13.78
CA ILE A 135 10.30 -11.36 12.42
C ILE A 135 9.65 -12.39 11.51
N ASN A 136 9.80 -13.69 11.82
CA ASN A 136 9.18 -14.76 11.06
C ASN A 136 7.74 -15.01 11.57
N HIS A 137 6.76 -14.80 10.70
CA HIS A 137 5.34 -14.98 11.02
C HIS A 137 4.56 -15.59 9.85
N THR A 138 3.34 -16.05 10.18
CA THR A 138 2.38 -16.87 9.42
C THR A 138 2.68 -17.13 7.94
N ASP A 139 2.74 -16.08 7.15
CA ASP A 139 2.66 -16.04 5.69
C ASP A 139 3.81 -15.26 5.07
N CYS A 140 4.75 -14.77 5.89
CA CYS A 140 5.74 -13.80 5.47
C CYS A 140 6.84 -14.38 4.54
N LEU A 141 6.99 -15.71 4.52
CA LEU A 141 7.89 -16.43 3.62
C LEU A 141 7.25 -16.77 2.27
N GLU A 142 5.91 -16.79 2.21
CA GLU A 142 5.14 -17.19 1.03
C GLU A 142 4.50 -15.97 0.33
N SER A 143 4.27 -14.90 1.07
CA SER A 143 3.66 -13.68 0.56
C SER A 143 4.69 -12.83 -0.19
N LEU A 144 4.46 -12.62 -1.48
CA LEU A 144 5.26 -11.72 -2.32
C LEU A 144 5.04 -10.23 -1.98
N ILE A 145 4.04 -9.93 -1.16
CA ILE A 145 3.52 -8.59 -0.88
C ILE A 145 3.74 -8.21 0.59
N HIS A 146 3.71 -9.19 1.49
CA HIS A 146 3.89 -9.01 2.93
C HIS A 146 5.14 -9.77 3.36
N HIS A 147 6.25 -9.05 3.49
CA HIS A 147 7.51 -9.63 3.94
C HIS A 147 7.53 -9.84 5.45
N CYS A 148 8.48 -10.65 5.90
CA CYS A 148 8.77 -10.82 7.31
C CYS A 148 9.22 -9.48 7.91
N PHE A 149 8.85 -9.22 9.17
CA PHE A 149 9.25 -7.99 9.85
C PHE A 149 10.77 -7.91 9.99
N ASP A 150 11.29 -6.69 10.03
CA ASP A 150 12.73 -6.39 10.02
C ASP A 150 13.28 -5.96 11.39
N GLY A 151 12.44 -5.97 12.42
CA GLY A 151 12.78 -5.55 13.77
C GLY A 151 12.53 -4.06 13.98
N THR A 152 13.13 -3.50 15.02
CA THR A 152 12.80 -2.13 15.47
C THR A 152 13.02 -1.05 14.39
N THR A 153 12.11 -0.08 14.33
CA THR A 153 12.06 1.16 13.52
C THR A 153 11.83 1.00 12.02
N GLY A 154 11.69 -0.22 11.51
CA GLY A 154 11.46 -0.53 10.10
C GLY A 154 9.97 -0.60 9.74
N GLU A 155 9.52 -1.78 9.33
CA GLU A 155 8.10 -2.03 9.09
C GLU A 155 7.34 -2.21 10.41
N LEU A 156 6.44 -1.28 10.71
CA LEU A 156 5.71 -1.26 11.98
C LEU A 156 4.57 -2.29 12.00
N ALA A 157 3.89 -2.43 10.88
CA ALA A 157 2.72 -3.28 10.71
C ALA A 157 2.38 -3.41 9.21
N HIS A 158 1.56 -4.39 8.88
CA HIS A 158 0.87 -4.47 7.59
C HIS A 158 -0.53 -5.05 7.73
N ALA A 159 -1.35 -4.86 6.70
CA ALA A 159 -2.71 -5.36 6.68
C ALA A 159 -3.12 -5.91 5.32
N TYR A 160 -3.95 -6.93 5.38
CA TYR A 160 -4.62 -7.54 4.26
C TYR A 160 -5.95 -6.85 3.98
N PHE A 161 -6.23 -6.65 2.69
CA PHE A 161 -7.51 -6.13 2.21
C PHE A 161 -8.67 -7.11 2.47
N PRO A 162 -9.93 -6.64 2.40
CA PRO A 162 -11.09 -7.54 2.38
C PRO A 162 -11.01 -8.57 1.25
N GLN A 163 -11.44 -9.82 1.43
CA GLN A 163 -12.12 -10.38 2.60
C GLN A 163 -11.15 -11.07 3.59
N THR A 164 -9.83 -10.98 3.38
CA THR A 164 -8.85 -11.63 4.25
C THR A 164 -8.79 -10.97 5.62
N GLY A 165 -8.75 -9.63 5.66
CA GLY A 165 -8.99 -8.87 6.90
C GLY A 165 -7.97 -9.04 8.03
N GLU A 166 -6.80 -9.63 7.75
CA GLU A 166 -5.76 -9.82 8.76
C GLU A 166 -4.88 -8.56 8.91
N ILE A 167 -4.51 -8.22 10.13
CA ILE A 167 -3.62 -7.11 10.49
C ILE A 167 -2.52 -7.65 11.37
N HIS A 168 -1.27 -7.48 10.95
CA HIS A 168 -0.11 -7.93 11.69
C HIS A 168 0.72 -6.73 12.12
N PHE A 169 1.13 -6.71 13.39
CA PHE A 169 2.00 -5.71 13.98
C PHE A 169 3.34 -6.34 14.35
N ASP A 170 4.45 -5.62 14.16
CA ASP A 170 5.76 -6.10 14.59
C ASP A 170 5.90 -6.04 16.11
N ASP A 171 6.04 -7.20 16.75
CA ASP A 171 6.25 -7.36 18.20
C ASP A 171 7.68 -6.96 18.63
N SER A 172 8.57 -6.66 17.67
CA SER A 172 9.88 -6.06 17.95
C SER A 172 9.75 -4.56 18.29
N GLU A 173 8.64 -3.93 17.91
CA GLU A 173 8.40 -2.51 18.18
C GLU A 173 8.01 -2.23 19.64
N TYR A 174 8.27 -0.99 20.05
CA TYR A 174 7.95 -0.50 21.39
C TYR A 174 6.61 0.24 21.39
N TRP A 175 5.52 -0.54 21.37
CA TRP A 175 4.15 -0.04 21.37
C TRP A 175 3.77 0.68 22.67
N ILE A 176 3.08 1.83 22.52
CA ILE A 176 2.52 2.61 23.63
C ILE A 176 1.12 3.14 23.29
N LEU A 177 0.41 3.57 24.33
CA LEU A 177 -0.71 4.51 24.20
C LEU A 177 -0.24 5.93 24.53
N GLY A 178 -0.40 6.85 23.59
CA GLY A 178 -0.17 8.28 23.82
C GLY A 178 1.01 8.86 23.05
N ASN A 179 1.32 10.13 23.34
CA ASN A 179 2.04 10.99 22.40
C ASN A 179 3.57 11.00 22.60
N THR A 180 4.10 10.22 23.55
CA THR A 180 5.54 10.20 23.86
C THR A 180 6.28 9.42 22.80
N ARG A 181 7.22 10.05 22.07
CA ARG A 181 7.91 9.38 20.96
C ARG A 181 9.25 8.73 21.30
N PHE A 182 9.81 9.01 22.48
CA PHE A 182 11.12 8.49 22.85
C PHE A 182 11.19 8.14 24.34
N SER A 183 11.78 6.98 24.64
CA SER A 183 12.08 6.55 26.01
C SER A 183 13.55 6.76 26.31
N TRP A 184 13.88 7.78 27.11
CA TRP A 184 15.26 8.03 27.57
C TRP A 184 15.83 6.91 28.43
N LYS A 185 14.97 6.18 29.15
CA LYS A 185 15.38 5.05 30.01
C LYS A 185 15.85 3.85 29.18
N LYS A 186 15.24 3.62 28.03
CA LYS A 186 15.57 2.50 27.13
C LYS A 186 16.39 2.94 25.92
N ALA A 187 16.53 4.25 25.69
CA ALA A 187 17.14 4.85 24.51
C ALA A 187 16.52 4.36 23.18
N VAL A 188 15.20 4.19 23.15
CA VAL A 188 14.44 3.69 21.98
C VAL A 188 13.29 4.63 21.61
N TRP A 189 12.94 4.61 20.32
CA TRP A 189 11.72 5.22 19.82
C TRP A 189 10.49 4.42 20.28
N LEU A 190 9.39 5.13 20.53
CA LEU A 190 8.11 4.56 20.94
C LEU A 190 7.10 4.76 19.83
N THR A 191 6.29 3.74 19.58
CA THR A 191 5.35 3.68 18.46
C THR A 191 3.93 3.79 18.99
N ASP A 192 3.18 4.77 18.50
CA ASP A 192 1.79 5.01 18.88
C ASP A 192 0.89 3.94 18.24
N LEU A 193 0.41 3.01 19.07
CA LEU A 193 -0.41 1.88 18.61
C LEU A 193 -1.69 2.35 17.93
N VAL A 194 -2.34 3.40 18.43
CA VAL A 194 -3.62 3.88 17.89
C VAL A 194 -3.43 4.41 16.48
N HIS A 195 -2.34 5.16 16.27
CA HIS A 195 -2.02 5.74 14.97
C HIS A 195 -1.74 4.67 13.92
N VAL A 196 -0.85 3.71 14.21
CA VAL A 196 -0.52 2.63 13.26
C VAL A 196 -1.74 1.75 13.02
N ALA A 197 -2.46 1.35 14.08
CA ALA A 197 -3.65 0.53 13.94
C ALA A 197 -4.74 1.22 13.10
N ALA A 198 -4.93 2.54 13.26
CA ALA A 198 -5.91 3.27 12.47
C ALA A 198 -5.53 3.29 10.98
N HIS A 199 -4.24 3.37 10.64
CA HIS A 199 -3.76 3.24 9.26
C HIS A 199 -4.06 1.85 8.70
N GLU A 200 -3.64 0.80 9.41
CA GLU A 200 -3.81 -0.58 8.96
C GLU A 200 -5.28 -0.99 8.85
N ILE A 201 -6.15 -0.54 9.77
CA ILE A 201 -7.60 -0.74 9.66
C ILE A 201 -8.14 -0.12 8.37
N GLY A 202 -7.61 1.03 7.93
CA GLY A 202 -7.99 1.62 6.64
C GLY A 202 -7.72 0.66 5.47
N HIS A 203 -6.58 -0.03 5.48
CA HIS A 203 -6.29 -1.11 4.54
C HIS A 203 -7.26 -2.28 4.68
N SER A 204 -7.52 -2.78 5.89
CA SER A 204 -8.51 -3.84 6.09
C SER A 204 -9.96 -3.44 5.80
N LEU A 205 -10.25 -2.15 5.62
CA LEU A 205 -11.51 -1.65 5.09
C LEU A 205 -11.46 -1.41 3.57
N GLY A 206 -10.33 -1.62 2.89
CA GLY A 206 -10.20 -1.54 1.43
C GLY A 206 -9.58 -0.26 0.89
N LEU A 207 -9.08 0.64 1.75
CA LEU A 207 -8.37 1.84 1.32
C LEU A 207 -6.92 1.54 0.99
N MET A 208 -6.38 2.12 -0.07
CA MET A 208 -4.94 2.10 -0.34
C MET A 208 -4.27 3.35 0.22
N HIS A 209 -2.94 3.38 0.15
CA HIS A 209 -2.18 4.57 0.49
C HIS A 209 -2.66 5.81 -0.28
N SER A 210 -2.95 6.87 0.47
CA SER A 210 -3.27 8.19 -0.07
C SER A 210 -2.00 8.91 -0.50
N LEU A 211 -2.10 9.70 -1.56
CA LEU A 211 -1.04 10.60 -2.02
C LEU A 211 -1.09 11.96 -1.34
N ASN A 212 -2.14 12.22 -0.55
CA ASN A 212 -2.24 13.41 0.27
C ASN A 212 -1.35 13.26 1.50
N LYS A 213 -0.28 14.06 1.60
CA LYS A 213 0.67 14.05 2.73
C LYS A 213 0.05 14.39 4.10
N ASN A 214 -1.21 14.83 4.12
CA ASN A 214 -1.96 15.09 5.36
C ASN A 214 -2.95 13.99 5.71
N ALA A 215 -3.05 12.93 4.90
CA ALA A 215 -3.94 11.81 5.13
C ALA A 215 -3.37 10.83 6.16
N LEU A 216 -4.26 10.21 6.94
CA LEU A 216 -3.93 9.09 7.80
C LEU A 216 -3.41 7.93 6.94
N MET A 217 -4.05 7.68 5.79
CA MET A 217 -3.62 6.64 4.85
C MET A 217 -2.38 7.03 4.02
N HIS A 218 -1.68 8.12 4.32
CA HIS A 218 -0.43 8.40 3.62
C HIS A 218 0.68 7.45 4.07
N ILE A 219 1.52 6.96 3.14
CA ILE A 219 2.59 5.98 3.45
C ILE A 219 3.56 6.45 4.55
N ASN A 220 3.79 7.77 4.66
CA ASN A 220 4.64 8.36 5.71
C ASN A 220 3.85 9.01 6.85
N ALA A 221 2.56 8.66 7.05
CA ALA A 221 1.71 9.28 8.06
C ALA A 221 2.28 9.14 9.47
N THR A 222 2.80 7.96 9.81
CA THR A 222 3.47 7.64 11.09
C THR A 222 4.66 8.56 11.36
N LEU A 223 5.57 8.66 10.39
CA LEU A 223 6.75 9.53 10.45
C LEU A 223 6.39 11.02 10.53
N THR A 224 5.35 11.44 9.81
CA THR A 224 4.92 12.85 9.73
C THR A 224 3.88 13.24 10.77
N GLY A 225 3.51 12.31 11.66
CA GLY A 225 2.56 12.52 12.76
C GLY A 225 1.13 12.80 12.32
N LYS A 226 0.67 12.23 11.19
CA LYS A 226 -0.69 12.40 10.65
C LYS A 226 -1.65 11.37 11.24
N ASN A 227 -1.94 11.52 12.52
CA ASN A 227 -2.72 10.56 13.32
C ASN A 227 -4.24 10.84 13.38
N ILE A 228 -4.78 11.63 12.45
CA ILE A 228 -6.21 11.98 12.40
C ILE A 228 -6.74 11.60 11.02
N ILE A 229 -7.93 10.99 10.97
CA ILE A 229 -8.62 10.73 9.71
C ILE A 229 -8.84 12.06 8.98
N SER A 230 -8.20 12.18 7.82
CA SER A 230 -8.32 13.35 6.98
C SER A 230 -9.56 13.28 6.10
N GLN A 231 -9.86 14.41 5.47
CA GLN A 231 -10.96 14.47 4.51
C GLN A 231 -10.74 13.55 3.28
N ASP A 232 -9.50 13.27 2.90
CA ASP A 232 -9.20 12.36 1.77
C ASP A 232 -9.50 10.90 2.13
N ASP A 233 -9.17 10.50 3.35
CA ASP A 233 -9.50 9.18 3.91
C ASP A 233 -11.03 8.97 3.95
N VAL A 234 -11.77 10.01 4.39
CA VAL A 234 -13.24 10.02 4.34
C VAL A 234 -13.74 9.87 2.91
N TRP A 235 -13.17 10.54 1.91
CA TRP A 235 -13.64 10.33 0.53
C TRP A 235 -13.36 8.94 0.00
N GLY A 236 -12.19 8.37 0.33
CA GLY A 236 -11.85 7.01 0.01
C GLY A 236 -12.92 6.04 0.51
N ILE A 237 -13.20 6.10 1.80
CA ILE A 237 -14.10 5.13 2.44
C ILE A 237 -15.56 5.31 1.97
N TYR A 238 -16.03 6.56 1.82
CA TYR A 238 -17.36 6.81 1.26
C TYR A 238 -17.49 6.39 -0.20
N SER A 239 -16.40 6.38 -0.96
CA SER A 239 -16.45 5.91 -2.35
C SER A 239 -16.57 4.39 -2.46
N LEU A 240 -16.14 3.65 -1.44
CA LEU A 240 -16.32 2.20 -1.36
C LEU A 240 -17.70 1.82 -0.80
N TYR A 241 -18.15 2.52 0.24
CA TYR A 241 -19.28 2.11 1.08
C TYR A 241 -20.48 3.05 1.05
N GLY A 242 -20.32 4.31 0.64
CA GLY A 242 -21.31 5.38 0.79
C GLY A 242 -22.26 5.61 -0.40
N CYS A 243 -22.12 4.87 -1.50
CA CYS A 243 -22.94 5.03 -2.70
C CYS A 243 -23.75 3.76 -2.99
N ARG A 244 -24.76 3.50 -2.15
CA ARG A 244 -25.75 2.45 -2.39
C ARG A 244 -27.15 3.02 -2.25
N ASP A 245 -28.05 2.56 -3.12
CA ASP A 245 -29.47 2.79 -2.94
C ASP A 245 -29.97 1.97 -1.75
N ARG A 246 -30.70 2.64 -0.87
CA ARG A 246 -31.27 2.02 0.33
C ARG A 246 -32.52 1.21 0.02
N TYR A 247 -33.15 1.46 -1.13
CA TYR A 247 -34.34 0.76 -1.57
C TYR A 247 -34.16 0.21 -2.98
N PHE A 248 -34.63 -1.01 -3.20
CA PHE A 248 -34.59 -1.66 -4.52
C PHE A 248 -35.42 -0.91 -5.58
N VAL A 249 -36.43 -0.12 -5.17
CA VAL A 249 -37.29 0.68 -6.07
C VAL A 249 -36.62 1.95 -6.60
N CYS A 250 -35.40 2.26 -6.14
CA CYS A 250 -34.72 3.51 -6.48
C CYS A 250 -34.53 3.71 -7.99
N ALA A 251 -34.27 2.64 -8.76
CA ALA A 251 -34.16 2.70 -10.22
C ALA A 251 -35.48 3.11 -10.89
N SER A 252 -36.61 2.60 -10.38
CA SER A 252 -37.95 2.96 -10.88
C SER A 252 -38.31 4.41 -10.58
N TRP A 253 -37.98 4.88 -9.37
CA TRP A 253 -38.17 6.28 -9.00
C TRP A 253 -37.27 7.22 -9.81
N ALA A 254 -36.03 6.83 -10.07
CA ALA A 254 -35.13 7.59 -10.93
C ALA A 254 -35.67 7.69 -12.37
N ALA A 255 -36.12 6.58 -12.95
CA ALA A 255 -36.76 6.55 -14.27
C ALA A 255 -38.04 7.40 -14.36
N LYS A 256 -38.77 7.54 -13.25
CA LYS A 256 -39.93 8.44 -13.12
C LYS A 256 -39.56 9.91 -12.88
N GLY A 257 -38.28 10.26 -12.94
CA GLY A 257 -37.81 11.64 -12.76
C GLY A 257 -37.80 12.12 -11.30
N TYR A 258 -37.81 11.22 -10.32
CA TYR A 258 -37.81 11.60 -8.90
C TYR A 258 -36.49 12.20 -8.45
N CYS A 259 -35.41 11.97 -9.20
CA CYS A 259 -34.12 12.62 -8.96
C CYS A 259 -34.27 14.15 -8.99
N GLU A 260 -35.03 14.69 -9.93
CA GLU A 260 -35.23 16.15 -10.00
C GLU A 260 -36.42 16.60 -9.15
N SER A 261 -37.58 15.95 -9.31
CA SER A 261 -38.83 16.35 -8.63
C SER A 261 -38.83 16.10 -7.12
N ARG A 262 -38.05 15.12 -6.63
CA ARG A 262 -37.95 14.72 -5.21
C ARG A 262 -36.49 14.58 -4.79
N ARG A 263 -35.68 15.58 -5.14
CA ARG A 263 -34.23 15.59 -4.94
C ARG A 263 -33.79 15.29 -3.50
N ARG A 264 -34.41 15.90 -2.48
CA ARG A 264 -34.03 15.69 -1.06
C ARG A 264 -34.15 14.23 -0.60
N PRO A 265 -35.32 13.57 -0.72
CA PRO A 265 -35.44 12.16 -0.35
C PRO A 265 -34.65 11.23 -1.27
N MET A 266 -34.58 11.50 -2.59
CA MET A 266 -33.75 10.68 -3.49
C MET A 266 -32.26 10.79 -3.15
N LYS A 267 -31.76 11.95 -2.70
CA LYS A 267 -30.38 12.11 -2.20
C LYS A 267 -30.10 11.31 -0.93
N LYS A 268 -31.10 11.13 -0.07
CA LYS A 268 -30.99 10.41 1.19
C LYS A 268 -31.11 8.88 1.02
N TYR A 269 -31.96 8.45 0.11
CA TYR A 269 -32.38 7.04 0.02
C TYR A 269 -31.98 6.36 -1.28
N CYS A 270 -31.76 7.11 -2.36
CA CYS A 270 -31.45 6.61 -3.69
C CYS A 270 -30.25 7.33 -4.33
N PRO A 271 -29.12 7.51 -3.60
CA PRO A 271 -28.02 8.33 -4.09
C PRO A 271 -27.32 7.71 -5.31
N TYR A 272 -27.37 6.38 -5.49
CA TYR A 272 -26.76 5.68 -6.62
C TYR A 272 -27.65 5.79 -7.86
N SER A 273 -28.95 5.45 -7.77
CA SER A 273 -29.90 5.55 -8.90
C SER A 273 -30.08 6.96 -9.45
N CYS A 274 -29.83 7.99 -8.63
CA CYS A 274 -29.95 9.40 -9.04
C CYS A 274 -28.62 10.12 -9.26
N ASP A 275 -27.51 9.38 -9.31
CA ASP A 275 -26.17 9.92 -9.51
C ASP A 275 -25.81 11.08 -8.55
N PHE A 276 -26.33 11.02 -7.33
CA PHE A 276 -26.05 12.01 -6.28
C PHE A 276 -24.77 11.72 -5.52
N CYS A 277 -24.10 10.62 -5.83
CA CYS A 277 -22.85 10.21 -5.18
C CYS A 277 -21.71 11.23 -5.36
N TYR A 278 -21.83 12.17 -6.31
CA TYR A 278 -20.89 13.26 -6.53
C TYR A 278 -21.31 14.60 -5.90
N ALA A 279 -22.55 14.72 -5.41
CA ALA A 279 -23.14 15.98 -4.96
C ALA A 279 -23.05 16.23 -3.43
N PHE A 280 -22.22 15.47 -2.72
CA PHE A 280 -21.88 15.66 -1.31
C PHE A 280 -20.34 15.64 -1.15
N PRO A 281 -19.74 16.61 -0.44
CA PRO A 281 -19.65 18.00 -0.85
C PRO A 281 -18.26 18.31 -1.42
N PHE A 282 -17.87 17.89 -2.63
CA PHE A 282 -16.64 18.44 -3.24
C PHE A 282 -16.77 18.78 -4.73
N PRO A 283 -16.60 20.06 -5.10
CA PRO A 283 -16.58 20.48 -6.49
C PRO A 283 -15.33 19.93 -7.15
N THR A 284 -15.53 19.20 -8.22
CA THR A 284 -14.47 18.52 -8.90
C THR A 284 -14.44 19.03 -10.36
N LYS A 285 -13.37 19.76 -10.77
CA LYS A 285 -12.91 20.10 -12.16
C LYS A 285 -12.54 18.93 -13.12
N MET A 286 -13.34 18.63 -14.15
CA MET A 286 -13.20 17.46 -15.06
C MET A 286 -11.76 16.98 -15.39
N PRO A 287 -11.53 15.67 -15.57
CA PRO A 287 -10.23 15.14 -15.96
C PRO A 287 -9.93 15.48 -17.43
N THR A 288 -8.69 15.82 -17.74
CA THR A 288 -8.22 15.95 -19.13
C THR A 288 -8.26 14.58 -19.82
N ALA A 289 -8.64 14.45 -21.11
CA ALA A 289 -8.63 13.16 -21.80
C ALA A 289 -7.20 12.56 -21.92
N PRO A 290 -7.01 11.22 -21.99
CA PRO A 290 -5.70 10.62 -22.19
C PRO A 290 -5.11 11.01 -23.57
N PRO A 291 -3.77 11.09 -23.72
CA PRO A 291 -3.16 11.56 -24.96
C PRO A 291 -3.47 10.67 -26.17
N PRO A 292 -3.56 11.22 -27.40
CA PRO A 292 -3.96 10.48 -28.61
C PRO A 292 -3.04 9.31 -29.02
N ARG A 293 -1.81 9.24 -28.49
CA ARG A 293 -0.76 8.27 -28.86
C ARG A 293 -0.43 7.30 -27.73
N THR A 294 -1.45 6.71 -27.11
CA THR A 294 -1.28 5.74 -26.02
C THR A 294 -1.15 4.31 -26.57
N LYS A 295 -0.06 3.61 -26.28
CA LYS A 295 0.16 2.21 -26.69
C LYS A 295 -0.45 1.25 -25.67
N VAL A 296 -1.40 0.42 -26.07
CA VAL A 296 -1.96 -0.61 -25.20
C VAL A 296 -1.01 -1.81 -25.12
N ARG A 297 -0.79 -2.37 -23.92
CA ARG A 297 -0.05 -3.60 -23.67
C ARG A 297 -0.88 -4.50 -22.76
N MET A 298 -1.23 -5.68 -23.26
CA MET A 298 -1.71 -6.77 -22.42
C MET A 298 -0.51 -7.46 -21.80
N VAL A 299 -0.52 -7.68 -20.48
CA VAL A 299 0.59 -8.29 -19.76
C VAL A 299 0.05 -9.33 -18.78
N PRO A 300 0.58 -10.57 -18.77
CA PRO A 300 0.21 -11.57 -17.77
C PRO A 300 0.46 -11.06 -16.34
N GLU A 301 -0.42 -11.43 -15.41
CA GLU A 301 -0.25 -11.11 -14.00
C GLU A 301 1.10 -11.62 -13.45
N GLY A 302 1.68 -10.87 -12.52
CA GLY A 302 2.98 -11.12 -11.90
C GLY A 302 4.20 -10.73 -12.76
N ARG A 303 4.05 -10.35 -14.04
CA ARG A 303 5.21 -10.01 -14.89
C ARG A 303 5.72 -8.59 -14.69
N ASN A 304 7.04 -8.46 -14.56
CA ASN A 304 7.69 -7.14 -14.56
C ASN A 304 7.64 -6.49 -15.96
N VAL A 305 7.15 -5.26 -16.03
CA VAL A 305 7.04 -4.43 -17.24
C VAL A 305 7.88 -3.19 -17.08
N THR A 306 8.90 -3.04 -17.93
CA THR A 306 9.71 -1.83 -17.98
C THR A 306 9.31 -0.91 -19.13
N PHE A 307 9.12 0.37 -18.82
CA PHE A 307 8.94 1.47 -19.74
C PHE A 307 10.22 2.27 -19.81
N ARG A 308 10.62 2.66 -21.01
CA ARG A 308 11.80 3.51 -21.21
C ARG A 308 11.36 4.78 -21.90
N CYS A 309 11.82 5.90 -21.39
CA CYS A 309 11.48 7.21 -21.91
C CYS A 309 12.74 8.04 -22.17
N GLY A 310 12.67 8.96 -23.13
CA GLY A 310 13.75 9.94 -23.34
C GLY A 310 15.04 9.40 -23.99
N LYS A 311 15.18 8.08 -24.26
CA LYS A 311 16.39 7.50 -24.88
C LYS A 311 16.86 8.19 -26.16
N LYS A 312 15.94 8.65 -27.01
CA LYS A 312 16.26 9.38 -28.27
C LYS A 312 16.57 10.87 -28.05
N LEU A 313 16.47 11.37 -26.83
CA LEU A 313 16.60 12.79 -26.46
C LEU A 313 17.61 13.02 -25.32
N ILE A 314 18.42 12.01 -24.96
CA ILE A 314 19.45 12.09 -23.91
C ILE A 314 20.36 13.32 -24.12
N HIS A 315 20.71 13.60 -25.39
CA HIS A 315 21.53 14.75 -25.78
C HIS A 315 20.85 16.13 -25.57
N LYS A 316 19.51 16.20 -25.39
CA LYS A 316 18.78 17.48 -25.25
C LYS A 316 18.65 17.98 -23.80
N LYS A 317 19.19 17.25 -22.80
CA LYS A 317 19.16 17.59 -21.36
C LYS A 317 17.76 17.93 -20.83
N GLY A 318 16.74 17.15 -21.19
CA GLY A 318 15.38 17.31 -20.67
C GLY A 318 15.18 16.46 -19.41
N LYS A 319 14.41 16.96 -18.43
CA LYS A 319 14.01 16.20 -17.24
C LYS A 319 12.78 15.34 -17.56
N VAL A 320 12.81 14.09 -17.12
CA VAL A 320 11.74 13.11 -17.32
C VAL A 320 10.77 13.19 -16.14
N TYR A 321 9.48 13.11 -16.46
CA TYR A 321 8.41 13.05 -15.49
C TYR A 321 7.50 11.89 -15.85
N TRP A 322 7.26 11.00 -14.90
CA TRP A 322 6.38 9.85 -15.05
C TRP A 322 5.03 10.15 -14.44
N TYR A 323 3.98 9.64 -15.07
CA TYR A 323 2.61 9.79 -14.60
C TYR A 323 1.89 8.45 -14.70
N LYS A 324 1.00 8.15 -13.75
CA LYS A 324 -0.02 7.08 -13.86
C LYS A 324 -1.38 7.76 -13.86
N ASP A 325 -2.21 7.50 -14.86
CA ASP A 325 -3.56 8.04 -14.99
C ASP A 325 -3.66 9.58 -14.86
N LYS A 326 -2.59 10.27 -15.30
CA LYS A 326 -2.33 11.74 -15.25
C LYS A 326 -1.86 12.29 -13.91
N GLU A 327 -1.57 11.43 -12.96
CA GLU A 327 -0.97 11.79 -11.69
C GLU A 327 0.54 11.62 -11.73
N LEU A 328 1.28 12.59 -11.20
CA LEU A 328 2.75 12.57 -11.20
C LEU A 328 3.25 11.49 -10.25
N LEU A 329 4.08 10.58 -10.77
CA LEU A 329 4.79 9.59 -9.97
C LEU A 329 6.12 10.21 -9.51
N GLU A 330 6.22 10.49 -8.22
CA GLU A 330 7.40 11.10 -7.60
C GLU A 330 8.31 10.09 -6.88
N TYR A 331 7.79 8.90 -6.56
CA TYR A 331 8.47 7.91 -5.72
C TYR A 331 8.36 6.49 -6.28
N SER A 332 9.38 5.69 -6.02
CA SER A 332 9.36 4.24 -6.21
C SER A 332 8.66 3.57 -5.02
N TYR A 333 7.88 2.54 -5.30
CA TYR A 333 7.27 1.61 -4.34
C TYR A 333 7.91 0.24 -4.53
N TYR A 334 8.69 -0.20 -3.54
CA TYR A 334 9.40 -1.48 -3.59
C TYR A 334 8.40 -2.63 -3.81
N GLY A 335 8.71 -3.56 -4.72
CA GLY A 335 7.80 -4.65 -5.10
C GLY A 335 6.64 -4.27 -6.05
N TYR A 336 6.34 -2.99 -6.25
CA TYR A 336 5.16 -2.57 -7.03
C TYR A 336 5.51 -1.72 -8.25
N LEU A 337 6.31 -0.68 -8.06
CA LEU A 337 6.62 0.34 -9.07
C LEU A 337 8.00 0.93 -8.78
N TYR A 338 8.93 0.80 -9.71
CA TYR A 338 10.26 1.37 -9.61
C TYR A 338 10.42 2.51 -10.60
N LEU A 339 10.84 3.69 -10.12
CA LEU A 339 11.17 4.86 -10.93
C LEU A 339 12.69 5.06 -11.00
N SER A 340 13.15 5.40 -12.20
CA SER A 340 14.49 5.90 -12.49
C SER A 340 14.39 7.08 -13.45
N ASP A 341 15.50 7.76 -13.69
CA ASP A 341 15.56 8.96 -14.53
C ASP A 341 15.11 8.70 -15.98
N ASP A 342 15.41 7.53 -16.53
CA ASP A 342 15.12 7.19 -17.94
C ASP A 342 14.17 6.00 -18.13
N HIS A 343 13.83 5.28 -17.07
CA HIS A 343 12.93 4.14 -17.14
C HIS A 343 12.13 3.94 -15.86
N MET A 344 11.00 3.25 -15.98
CA MET A 344 10.14 2.85 -14.89
C MET A 344 9.79 1.38 -15.06
N SER A 345 9.71 0.62 -13.98
CA SER A 345 9.28 -0.77 -13.97
C SER A 345 8.07 -0.95 -13.07
N ILE A 346 7.16 -1.84 -13.43
CA ILE A 346 5.99 -2.20 -12.59
C ILE A 346 5.80 -3.72 -12.65
N ILE A 347 5.22 -4.31 -11.62
CA ILE A 347 4.73 -5.70 -11.72
C ILE A 347 3.30 -5.66 -12.24
N ALA A 348 3.02 -6.29 -13.38
CA ALA A 348 1.68 -6.36 -13.93
C ALA A 348 0.77 -7.12 -12.96
N ASN A 349 -0.18 -6.41 -12.37
CA ASN A 349 -1.21 -6.92 -11.48
C ASN A 349 -2.34 -5.89 -11.53
N ALA A 350 -3.49 -6.21 -10.93
CA ALA A 350 -4.65 -5.31 -10.98
C ALA A 350 -4.32 -3.87 -10.48
N ILE A 351 -3.33 -3.71 -9.59
CA ILE A 351 -2.85 -2.42 -9.04
C ILE A 351 -2.16 -1.57 -10.08
N ASN A 352 -1.34 -2.22 -10.89
CA ASN A 352 -0.49 -1.62 -11.89
C ASN A 352 -1.13 -1.58 -13.28
N GLU A 353 -2.42 -1.88 -13.37
CA GLU A 353 -3.23 -1.56 -14.54
C GLU A 353 -3.46 -0.04 -14.63
N GLY A 354 -3.45 0.52 -15.84
CA GLY A 354 -3.70 1.95 -16.05
C GLY A 354 -2.88 2.58 -17.18
N VAL A 355 -3.00 3.89 -17.34
CA VAL A 355 -2.30 4.67 -18.36
C VAL A 355 -1.06 5.32 -17.77
N TYR A 356 0.10 4.81 -18.13
CA TYR A 356 1.39 5.39 -17.78
C TYR A 356 1.82 6.38 -18.86
N THR A 357 2.10 7.61 -18.46
CA THR A 357 2.56 8.67 -19.35
C THR A 357 3.92 9.16 -18.92
N CYS A 358 4.88 9.16 -19.83
CA CYS A 358 6.13 9.88 -19.65
C CYS A 358 6.08 11.22 -20.39
N ILE A 359 6.49 12.29 -19.73
CA ILE A 359 6.68 13.61 -20.31
C ILE A 359 8.13 14.04 -20.12
N VAL A 360 8.82 14.35 -21.21
CA VAL A 360 10.16 14.95 -21.15
C VAL A 360 10.01 16.46 -21.32
N LYS A 361 10.44 17.24 -20.31
CA LYS A 361 10.38 18.71 -20.35
C LYS A 361 11.77 19.31 -20.31
N LYS A 362 11.94 20.47 -20.96
CA LYS A 362 13.11 21.33 -20.78
C LYS A 362 12.62 22.73 -20.45
N ARG A 363 12.87 23.18 -19.22
CA ARG A 363 12.15 24.32 -18.61
C ARG A 363 10.63 24.05 -18.72
N ASP A 364 9.85 24.97 -19.26
CA ASP A 364 8.39 24.81 -19.40
C ASP A 364 7.95 24.19 -20.73
N ARG A 365 8.90 23.86 -21.63
CA ARG A 365 8.57 23.28 -22.93
C ARG A 365 8.56 21.75 -22.87
N VAL A 366 7.43 21.15 -23.22
CA VAL A 366 7.31 19.70 -23.44
C VAL A 366 8.03 19.33 -24.73
N LEU A 367 9.05 18.48 -24.62
CA LEU A 367 9.82 17.99 -25.76
C LEU A 367 9.17 16.76 -26.40
N THR A 368 8.65 15.85 -25.57
CA THR A 368 7.93 14.66 -26.03
C THR A 368 7.05 14.09 -24.93
N THR A 369 6.03 13.34 -25.34
CA THR A 369 5.12 12.61 -24.47
C THR A 369 4.96 11.20 -25.03
N TYR A 370 5.19 10.20 -24.18
CA TYR A 370 4.92 8.80 -24.48
C TYR A 370 3.85 8.30 -23.53
N SER A 371 2.93 7.47 -24.00
CA SER A 371 1.90 6.89 -23.14
C SER A 371 1.71 5.41 -23.43
N TRP A 372 1.50 4.64 -22.38
CA TRP A 372 1.26 3.21 -22.40
C TRP A 372 0.04 2.91 -21.56
N SER A 373 -0.93 2.16 -22.08
CA SER A 373 -2.03 1.62 -21.30
C SER A 373 -1.69 0.17 -20.99
N ILE A 374 -1.43 -0.14 -19.73
CA ILE A 374 -1.27 -1.50 -19.28
C ILE A 374 -2.64 -2.06 -18.97
N ARG A 375 -2.86 -3.29 -19.44
CA ARG A 375 -3.99 -4.13 -19.14
C ARG A 375 -3.48 -5.48 -18.70
N VAL A 376 -4.00 -5.97 -17.59
CA VAL A 376 -3.56 -7.27 -17.04
C VAL A 376 -4.36 -8.36 -17.71
N GLN A 377 -3.66 -9.41 -18.12
CA GLN A 377 -4.27 -10.64 -18.58
C GLN A 377 -4.22 -11.62 -17.41
N LEU A 378 -5.40 -11.95 -16.91
CA LEU A 378 -5.62 -12.99 -15.89
C LEU A 378 -5.27 -14.37 -16.46
#